data_AF-A0A8C9D4Q5-F1
#
_entry.id   AF-A0A8C9D4Q5-F1
#
_cell.length_a   1.000
_cell.length_b   1.000
_cell.length_c   1.000
_cell.angle_alpha   90.00
_cell.angle_beta   90.00
_cell.angle_gamma   90.00
#
_symmetry.space_group_name_H-M   'P 1'
#
loop_
_entity.id
_entity.type
_entity.pdbx_description
1 polymer ?
#
loop_
_entity_poly.entity_id
_entity_poly.type
_entity_poly.pdbx_seq_one_letter_code
_entity_poly.pdbx_strand_id
1 'polypeptide(L)'
;MLQRRPRTGRRKAAEMHSPAAQEGDAHGVYQLATLLTELDRGDEASGLLGADALYRLGRLDDAHKALLVALSQRPGAAPVLARLALLQLRRGFFHDAHQLVKKVVQSGDTACLQPTLDVFSHEDRQLLRGHCHARALAILRARPSGAEGAAHTREAIAYLSLAIFAAGSQAVESLLTRAHCYGLLGQKKTAMFDFNSVLRAEPKNVQALCGRALLSLALDRQKEAVDDILLALKLDARTAVPEIRSLKPEAQALITQGLSSRCRALLSQASDAGAPLSDEDAQGLIAAGEALVAIDGGQPGWYILLADVLTAAGSYEEAGACLQKAPQATPLSAAARARWGLLQLKKGDVPAAARDLQCLAEADAQELSFLLQLLEASERQSLTQAAAREAHALLNSGQPGRALGYCSLAVLAGSSDARHLRLRATCLAELQEFERALGDVDRVLREDGRDGGLPTQVEDLCSRGRLLLSLGDEARATGAFTRALELAPALAQSSLWERPGRDPTAQVFLHRGQTLLEEQRYAEAWTAAENGLLVDPEHSGLKRLKARVRREASLGCRLH
;
A
#
# COMPACT_ATOMS: atom_id res chain seq x y z
N MET A 1 -25.39 -56.78 -45.96
CA MET A 1 -25.47 -55.46 -46.65
C MET A 1 -24.81 -54.41 -45.77
N LEU A 2 -24.20 -53.39 -46.38
CA LEU A 2 -23.43 -52.26 -45.80
C LEU A 2 -21.91 -52.48 -45.69
N GLN A 3 -21.25 -52.51 -46.86
CA GLN A 3 -19.84 -52.16 -46.97
C GLN A 3 -19.63 -50.67 -46.64
N ARG A 4 -18.68 -50.39 -45.75
CA ARG A 4 -18.21 -49.05 -45.40
C ARG A 4 -17.60 -48.36 -46.63
N ARG A 5 -18.17 -47.21 -47.03
CA ARG A 5 -17.53 -46.27 -47.96
C ARG A 5 -16.27 -45.67 -47.30
N PRO A 6 -15.09 -45.71 -47.93
CA PRO A 6 -13.95 -44.93 -47.45
C PRO A 6 -14.15 -43.45 -47.79
N ARG A 7 -13.79 -42.58 -46.85
CA ARG A 7 -13.81 -41.11 -46.96
C ARG A 7 -12.91 -40.61 -48.10
N THR A 8 -13.44 -40.44 -49.30
CA THR A 8 -12.77 -39.78 -50.44
C THR A 8 -13.04 -38.26 -50.48
N GLY A 9 -12.90 -37.58 -49.34
CA GLY A 9 -13.13 -36.14 -49.22
C GLY A 9 -11.90 -35.29 -48.86
N ARG A 10 -10.79 -35.91 -48.45
CA ARG A 10 -9.61 -35.16 -47.93
C ARG A 10 -8.42 -35.01 -48.89
N ARG A 11 -8.39 -35.75 -50.02
CA ARG A 11 -7.28 -35.63 -50.99
C ARG A 11 -7.48 -34.52 -52.04
N LYS A 12 -8.71 -34.24 -52.48
CA LYS A 12 -8.97 -33.18 -53.50
C LYS A 12 -8.79 -31.74 -53.01
N ALA A 13 -8.92 -31.47 -51.71
CA ALA A 13 -8.68 -30.13 -51.16
C ALA A 13 -7.18 -29.81 -51.00
N ALA A 14 -6.32 -30.83 -50.92
CA ALA A 14 -4.88 -30.65 -50.79
C ALA A 14 -4.17 -30.42 -52.15
N GLU A 15 -4.72 -30.95 -53.25
CA GLU A 15 -4.19 -30.71 -54.61
C GLU A 15 -4.51 -29.30 -55.14
N MET A 16 -5.55 -28.63 -54.62
CA MET A 16 -5.95 -27.26 -54.98
C MET A 16 -5.04 -26.15 -54.41
N HIS A 17 -4.08 -26.48 -53.54
CA HIS A 17 -3.17 -25.52 -52.93
C HIS A 17 -1.70 -25.89 -53.18
N SER A 18 -1.41 -26.55 -54.31
CA SER A 18 -0.02 -26.73 -54.76
C SER A 18 0.50 -25.40 -55.34
N PRO A 19 1.80 -25.06 -55.19
CA PRO A 19 2.39 -23.84 -55.75
C PRO A 19 2.16 -23.73 -57.26
N ALA A 20 2.23 -24.87 -57.97
CA ALA A 20 1.96 -24.97 -59.40
C ALA A 20 0.49 -24.66 -59.78
N ALA A 21 -0.48 -24.99 -58.92
CA ALA A 21 -1.89 -24.63 -59.12
C ALA A 21 -2.12 -23.12 -58.88
N GLN A 22 -1.48 -22.54 -57.87
CA GLN A 22 -1.53 -21.10 -57.59
C GLN A 22 -0.86 -20.25 -58.69
N GLU A 23 0.23 -20.75 -59.27
CA GLU A 23 0.90 -20.14 -60.42
C GLU A 23 0.03 -20.23 -61.70
N GLY A 24 -0.62 -21.37 -61.93
CA GLY A 24 -1.57 -21.55 -63.03
C GLY A 24 -2.77 -20.60 -62.95
N ASP A 25 -3.34 -20.45 -61.75
CA ASP A 25 -4.44 -19.52 -61.48
C ASP A 25 -3.99 -18.05 -61.64
N ALA A 26 -2.80 -17.69 -61.17
CA ALA A 26 -2.25 -16.33 -61.32
C ALA A 26 -2.00 -15.97 -62.80
N HIS A 27 -1.51 -16.91 -63.61
CA HIS A 27 -1.31 -16.69 -65.04
C HIS A 27 -2.63 -16.46 -65.79
N GLY A 28 -3.68 -17.23 -65.46
CA GLY A 28 -5.03 -17.03 -66.00
C GLY A 28 -5.64 -15.68 -65.61
N VAL A 29 -5.49 -15.28 -64.35
CA VAL A 29 -5.93 -13.95 -63.86
C VAL A 29 -5.19 -12.83 -64.58
N TYR A 30 -3.88 -12.97 -64.82
CA TYR A 30 -3.10 -11.99 -65.57
C TYR A 30 -3.58 -11.83 -67.02
N GLN A 31 -3.85 -12.93 -67.72
CA GLN A 31 -4.36 -12.91 -69.09
C GLN A 31 -5.73 -12.22 -69.17
N LEU A 32 -6.63 -12.54 -68.24
CA LEU A 32 -7.93 -11.90 -68.14
C LEU A 32 -7.81 -10.40 -67.85
N ALA A 33 -6.98 -10.01 -66.88
CA ALA A 33 -6.74 -8.61 -66.54
C ALA A 33 -6.17 -7.82 -67.72
N THR A 34 -5.30 -8.44 -68.53
CA THR A 34 -4.75 -7.82 -69.75
C THR A 34 -5.84 -7.54 -70.77
N LEU A 35 -6.71 -8.53 -71.05
CA LEU A 35 -7.85 -8.35 -71.96
C LEU A 35 -8.82 -7.27 -71.47
N LEU A 36 -9.12 -7.23 -70.17
CA LEU A 36 -10.00 -6.21 -69.60
C LEU A 36 -9.39 -4.81 -69.71
N THR A 37 -8.08 -4.67 -69.52
CA THR A 37 -7.36 -3.40 -69.67
C THR A 37 -7.28 -2.94 -71.14
N GLU A 38 -7.27 -3.88 -72.10
CA GLU A 38 -7.37 -3.56 -73.53
C GLU A 38 -8.76 -3.04 -73.93
N LEU A 39 -9.81 -3.57 -73.29
CA LEU A 39 -11.20 -3.16 -73.49
C LEU A 39 -11.52 -1.81 -72.84
N ASP A 40 -11.01 -1.56 -71.64
CA ASP A 40 -11.10 -0.27 -70.95
C ASP A 40 -9.75 0.11 -70.34
N ARG A 41 -9.02 1.00 -71.02
CA ARG A 41 -7.71 1.49 -70.58
C ARG A 41 -7.77 2.38 -69.34
N GLY A 42 -8.96 2.82 -68.92
CA GLY A 42 -9.20 3.63 -67.74
C GLY A 42 -9.67 2.84 -66.52
N ASP A 43 -9.89 1.53 -66.64
CA ASP A 43 -10.35 0.70 -65.53
C ASP A 43 -9.20 0.37 -64.56
N GLU A 44 -9.18 1.09 -63.44
CA GLU A 44 -8.21 0.92 -62.36
C GLU A 44 -8.25 -0.51 -61.76
N ALA A 45 -9.43 -1.13 -61.66
CA ALA A 45 -9.57 -2.44 -61.04
C ALA A 45 -8.86 -3.53 -61.87
N SER A 46 -9.04 -3.50 -63.19
CA SER A 46 -8.36 -4.41 -64.12
C SER A 46 -6.83 -4.22 -64.10
N GLY A 47 -6.36 -2.98 -64.07
CA GLY A 47 -4.93 -2.68 -63.96
C GLY A 47 -4.31 -3.17 -62.64
N LEU A 48 -5.01 -3.00 -61.51
CA LEU A 48 -4.57 -3.49 -60.21
C LEU A 48 -4.56 -5.02 -60.14
N LEU A 49 -5.59 -5.69 -60.70
CA LEU A 49 -5.63 -7.15 -60.79
C LEU A 49 -4.45 -7.72 -61.61
N GLY A 50 -4.10 -7.05 -62.72
CA GLY A 50 -2.94 -7.42 -63.52
C GLY A 50 -1.63 -7.27 -62.75
N ALA A 51 -1.46 -6.17 -62.01
CA ALA A 51 -0.28 -5.96 -61.17
C ALA A 51 -0.18 -6.99 -60.02
N ASP A 52 -1.30 -7.30 -59.37
CA ASP A 52 -1.39 -8.29 -58.29
C ASP A 52 -1.04 -9.70 -58.79
N ALA A 53 -1.48 -10.06 -60.01
CA ALA A 53 -1.11 -11.31 -60.66
C ALA A 53 0.39 -11.37 -61.02
N LEU A 54 0.96 -10.30 -61.57
CA LEU A 54 2.39 -10.20 -61.86
C LEU A 54 3.24 -10.36 -60.59
N TYR A 55 2.81 -9.76 -59.48
CA TYR A 55 3.47 -9.93 -58.18
C TYR A 55 3.45 -11.40 -57.73
N ARG A 56 2.31 -12.09 -57.84
CA ARG A 56 2.19 -13.52 -57.48
C ARG A 56 3.05 -14.44 -58.36
N LEU A 57 3.24 -14.07 -59.62
CA LEU A 57 4.15 -14.75 -60.56
C LEU A 57 5.65 -14.43 -60.31
N GLY A 58 5.98 -13.61 -59.30
CA GLY A 58 7.35 -13.21 -58.99
C GLY A 58 7.94 -12.16 -59.95
N ARG A 59 7.16 -11.63 -60.89
CA ARG A 59 7.59 -10.62 -61.87
C ARG A 59 7.52 -9.21 -61.29
N LEU A 60 8.36 -8.93 -60.30
CA LEU A 60 8.30 -7.71 -59.50
C LEU A 60 8.50 -6.42 -60.31
N ASP A 61 9.41 -6.42 -61.29
CA ASP A 61 9.68 -5.24 -62.12
C ASP A 61 8.51 -4.90 -63.06
N ASP A 62 7.82 -5.92 -63.56
CA ASP A 62 6.66 -5.74 -64.42
C ASP A 62 5.45 -5.28 -63.61
N ALA A 63 5.23 -5.86 -62.42
CA ALA A 63 4.23 -5.38 -61.48
C ALA A 63 4.49 -3.90 -61.10
N HIS A 64 5.75 -3.53 -60.91
CA HIS A 64 6.14 -2.15 -60.59
C HIS A 64 5.81 -1.19 -61.73
N LYS A 65 6.16 -1.53 -62.97
CA LYS A 65 5.82 -0.73 -64.16
C LYS A 65 4.32 -0.58 -64.33
N ALA A 66 3.56 -1.66 -64.18
CA ALA A 66 2.10 -1.63 -64.27
C ALA A 66 1.47 -0.67 -63.25
N LEU A 67 1.96 -0.71 -62.01
CA LEU A 67 1.49 0.18 -60.95
C LEU A 67 1.93 1.65 -61.17
N LEU A 68 3.09 1.92 -61.78
CA LEU A 68 3.48 3.29 -62.15
C LEU A 68 2.58 3.86 -63.25
N VAL A 69 2.13 3.03 -64.19
CA VAL A 69 1.14 3.42 -65.20
C VAL A 69 -0.21 3.72 -64.52
N ALA A 70 -0.66 2.89 -63.59
CA ALA A 70 -1.88 3.17 -62.81
C ALA A 70 -1.75 4.48 -62.00
N LEU A 71 -0.58 4.74 -61.41
CA LEU A 71 -0.32 5.96 -60.65
C LEU A 71 -0.31 7.22 -61.53
N SER A 72 0.17 7.14 -62.78
CA SER A 72 0.16 8.30 -63.70
C SER A 72 -1.25 8.69 -64.14
N GLN A 73 -2.17 7.70 -64.23
CA GLN A 73 -3.58 7.95 -64.49
C GLN A 73 -4.29 8.57 -63.29
N ARG A 74 -3.93 8.17 -62.05
CA ARG A 74 -4.49 8.71 -60.79
C ARG A 74 -3.42 8.90 -59.71
N PRO A 75 -2.80 10.10 -59.61
CA PRO A 75 -1.62 10.34 -58.76
C PRO A 75 -1.87 10.32 -57.24
N GLY A 76 -3.10 10.10 -56.80
CA GLY A 76 -3.50 10.02 -55.38
C GLY A 76 -4.26 8.74 -55.00
N ALA A 77 -4.33 7.74 -55.89
CA ALA A 77 -5.06 6.51 -55.62
C ALA A 77 -4.39 5.69 -54.49
N ALA A 78 -5.03 5.65 -53.32
CA ALA A 78 -4.54 4.91 -52.15
C ALA A 78 -4.29 3.40 -52.43
N PRO A 79 -5.14 2.68 -53.20
CA PRO A 79 -4.88 1.27 -53.54
C PRO A 79 -3.59 1.06 -54.34
N VAL A 80 -3.26 1.99 -55.25
CA VAL A 80 -2.05 1.95 -56.08
C VAL A 80 -0.82 2.28 -55.23
N LEU A 81 -0.89 3.32 -54.41
CA LEU A 81 0.19 3.75 -53.53
C LEU A 81 0.56 2.67 -52.49
N ALA A 82 -0.42 1.99 -51.90
CA ALA A 82 -0.19 0.92 -50.93
C ALA A 82 0.52 -0.29 -51.55
N ARG A 83 0.09 -0.71 -52.77
CA ARG A 83 0.73 -1.79 -53.54
C ARG A 83 2.15 -1.44 -53.94
N LEU A 84 2.38 -0.21 -54.43
CA LEU A 84 3.72 0.27 -54.76
C LEU A 84 4.63 0.29 -53.53
N ALA A 85 4.12 0.74 -52.38
CA ALA A 85 4.90 0.77 -51.14
C ALA A 85 5.35 -0.64 -50.72
N LEU A 86 4.44 -1.61 -50.69
CA LEU A 86 4.74 -3.01 -50.38
C LEU A 86 5.75 -3.62 -51.37
N LEU A 87 5.55 -3.37 -52.66
CA LEU A 87 6.45 -3.85 -53.70
C LEU A 87 7.86 -3.25 -53.58
N GLN A 88 7.97 -1.96 -53.27
CA GLN A 88 9.27 -1.30 -53.07
C GLN A 88 9.98 -1.77 -51.81
N LEU A 89 9.24 -2.08 -50.73
CA LEU A 89 9.83 -2.72 -49.54
C LEU A 89 10.41 -4.09 -49.88
N ARG A 90 9.69 -4.92 -50.65
CA ARG A 90 10.17 -6.22 -51.13
C ARG A 90 11.42 -6.11 -51.99
N ARG A 91 11.51 -5.06 -52.81
CA ARG A 91 12.67 -4.78 -53.67
C ARG A 91 13.84 -4.12 -52.93
N GLY A 92 13.69 -3.75 -51.66
CA GLY A 92 14.73 -3.11 -50.84
C GLY A 92 14.85 -1.59 -51.00
N PHE A 93 13.94 -0.93 -51.72
CA PHE A 93 13.93 0.52 -51.92
C PHE A 93 13.18 1.24 -50.79
N PHE A 94 13.76 1.24 -49.58
CA PHE A 94 13.10 1.76 -48.37
C PHE A 94 12.78 3.26 -48.41
N HIS A 95 13.58 4.07 -49.10
CA HIS A 95 13.32 5.51 -49.22
C HIS A 95 12.07 5.79 -50.06
N ASP A 96 11.95 5.14 -51.22
CA ASP A 96 10.81 5.29 -52.11
C ASP A 96 9.54 4.73 -51.47
N ALA A 97 9.66 3.56 -50.84
CA ALA A 97 8.59 2.99 -50.03
C ALA A 97 8.10 3.97 -48.96
N HIS A 98 9.02 4.64 -48.25
CA HIS A 98 8.66 5.63 -47.24
C HIS A 98 7.83 6.79 -47.82
N GLN A 99 8.24 7.36 -48.95
CA GLN A 99 7.50 8.45 -49.59
C GLN A 99 6.10 8.01 -50.02
N LEU A 100 5.96 6.76 -50.49
CA LEU A 100 4.66 6.20 -50.87
C LEU A 100 3.77 5.97 -49.64
N VAL A 101 4.29 5.37 -48.57
CA VAL A 101 3.54 5.19 -47.31
C VAL A 101 3.10 6.53 -46.74
N LYS A 102 3.96 7.57 -46.81
CA LYS A 102 3.60 8.92 -46.37
C LYS A 102 2.39 9.47 -47.14
N LYS A 103 2.32 9.25 -48.46
CA LYS A 103 1.15 9.64 -49.27
C LYS A 103 -0.11 8.84 -48.91
N VAL A 104 0.02 7.55 -48.61
CA VAL A 104 -1.09 6.71 -48.11
C VAL A 104 -1.60 7.22 -46.76
N VAL A 105 -0.70 7.60 -45.85
CA VAL A 105 -1.09 8.19 -44.55
C VAL A 105 -1.81 9.52 -44.75
N GLN A 106 -1.36 10.34 -45.71
CA GLN A 106 -1.98 11.64 -46.02
C GLN A 106 -3.34 11.53 -46.71
N SER A 107 -3.59 10.46 -47.47
CA SER A 107 -4.91 10.26 -48.12
C SER A 107 -6.00 9.88 -47.11
N GLY A 108 -5.63 9.26 -45.99
CA GLY A 108 -6.56 8.84 -44.93
C GLY A 108 -7.50 7.69 -45.32
N ASP A 109 -7.38 7.16 -46.54
CA ASP A 109 -8.21 6.06 -47.04
C ASP A 109 -7.66 4.71 -46.56
N THR A 110 -8.33 4.15 -45.55
CA THR A 110 -8.00 2.83 -45.00
C THR A 110 -8.77 1.68 -45.63
N ALA A 111 -9.78 1.96 -46.47
CA ALA A 111 -10.64 0.92 -47.04
C ALA A 111 -9.87 0.00 -48.00
N CYS A 112 -8.86 0.54 -48.68
CA CYS A 112 -8.04 -0.21 -49.61
C CYS A 112 -7.02 -1.15 -48.95
N LEU A 113 -6.76 -1.01 -47.65
CA LEU A 113 -5.66 -1.71 -46.98
C LEU A 113 -5.90 -3.21 -46.88
N GLN A 114 -7.08 -3.63 -46.40
CA GLN A 114 -7.36 -5.06 -46.21
C GLN A 114 -7.31 -5.83 -47.54
N PRO A 115 -8.01 -5.41 -48.62
CA PRO A 115 -7.92 -6.10 -49.92
C PRO A 115 -6.50 -6.10 -50.50
N THR A 116 -5.71 -5.06 -50.23
CA THR A 116 -4.32 -4.98 -50.68
C THR A 116 -3.45 -5.98 -49.91
N LEU A 117 -3.58 -6.04 -48.58
CA LEU A 117 -2.77 -6.91 -47.73
C LEU A 117 -3.06 -8.41 -47.98
N ASP A 118 -4.29 -8.76 -48.36
CA ASP A 118 -4.67 -10.15 -48.69
C ASP A 118 -3.95 -10.69 -49.94
N VAL A 119 -3.46 -9.81 -50.81
CA VAL A 119 -2.71 -10.19 -52.03
C VAL A 119 -1.26 -10.55 -51.71
N PHE A 120 -0.65 -9.86 -50.74
CA PHE A 120 0.78 -9.93 -50.47
C PHE A 120 1.14 -11.04 -49.48
N SER A 121 2.35 -11.57 -49.64
CA SER A 121 2.92 -12.61 -48.79
C SER A 121 3.00 -12.15 -47.33
N HIS A 122 3.04 -13.11 -46.40
CA HIS A 122 3.24 -12.78 -44.98
C HIS A 122 4.55 -12.02 -44.74
N GLU A 123 5.62 -12.37 -45.46
CA GLU A 123 6.93 -11.70 -45.35
C GLU A 123 6.86 -10.22 -45.73
N ASP A 124 6.20 -9.90 -46.84
CA ASP A 124 6.06 -8.52 -47.31
C ASP A 124 5.19 -7.68 -46.37
N ARG A 125 4.15 -8.30 -45.78
CA ARG A 125 3.35 -7.67 -44.72
C ARG A 125 4.17 -7.38 -43.47
N GLN A 126 5.09 -8.27 -43.08
CA GLN A 126 6.01 -8.01 -41.97
C GLN A 126 7.00 -6.88 -42.28
N LEU A 127 7.45 -6.73 -43.54
CA LEU A 127 8.27 -5.59 -43.96
C LEU A 127 7.51 -4.26 -43.80
N LEU A 128 6.25 -4.21 -44.24
CA LEU A 128 5.41 -3.01 -44.06
C LEU A 128 5.17 -2.71 -42.59
N ARG A 129 4.80 -3.73 -41.79
CA ARG A 129 4.64 -3.61 -40.34
C ARG A 129 5.91 -3.02 -39.70
N GLY A 130 7.07 -3.62 -39.96
CA GLY A 130 8.35 -3.21 -39.41
C GLY A 130 8.70 -1.77 -39.80
N HIS A 131 8.51 -1.41 -41.08
CA HIS A 131 8.75 -0.06 -41.58
C HIS A 131 7.85 0.98 -40.88
N CYS A 132 6.52 0.73 -40.87
CA CYS A 132 5.55 1.64 -40.27
C CYS A 132 5.76 1.78 -38.76
N HIS A 133 6.03 0.68 -38.04
CA HIS A 133 6.32 0.72 -36.61
C HIS A 133 7.60 1.51 -36.30
N ALA A 134 8.70 1.20 -36.99
CA ALA A 134 9.97 1.90 -36.82
C ALA A 134 9.83 3.40 -37.13
N ARG A 135 9.05 3.75 -38.16
CA ARG A 135 8.80 5.15 -38.51
C ARG A 135 7.98 5.86 -37.44
N ALA A 136 6.93 5.23 -36.91
CA ALA A 136 6.15 5.80 -35.81
C ALA A 136 7.03 6.10 -34.59
N LEU A 137 7.90 5.15 -34.20
CA LEU A 137 8.85 5.36 -33.11
C LEU A 137 9.83 6.50 -33.41
N ALA A 138 10.32 6.62 -34.65
CA ALA A 138 11.19 7.72 -35.04
C ALA A 138 10.50 9.09 -34.90
N ILE A 139 9.22 9.19 -35.29
CA ILE A 139 8.41 10.40 -35.13
C ILE A 139 8.23 10.75 -33.65
N LEU A 140 7.92 9.76 -32.81
CA LEU A 140 7.72 9.97 -31.37
C LEU A 140 9.03 10.37 -30.65
N ARG A 141 10.18 9.82 -31.07
CA ARG A 141 11.49 10.16 -30.52
C ARG A 141 11.96 11.57 -30.86
N ALA A 142 11.49 12.14 -31.97
CA ALA A 142 11.85 13.50 -32.39
C ALA A 142 11.33 14.59 -31.42
N ARG A 143 10.43 14.25 -30.47
CA ARG A 143 9.88 15.12 -29.41
C ARG A 143 9.61 16.58 -29.82
N PRO A 144 8.71 16.84 -30.79
CA PRO A 144 8.32 18.20 -31.14
C PRO A 144 7.51 18.84 -30.01
N SER A 145 7.87 20.06 -29.62
CA SER A 145 7.24 20.82 -28.53
C SER A 145 6.00 21.60 -29.00
N GLY A 146 5.04 21.82 -28.10
CA GLY A 146 3.85 22.66 -28.38
C GLY A 146 2.81 22.02 -29.30
N ALA A 147 2.12 22.84 -30.10
CA ALA A 147 1.02 22.43 -30.99
C ALA A 147 1.46 21.42 -32.07
N GLU A 148 2.73 21.46 -32.46
CA GLU A 148 3.33 20.50 -33.38
C GLU A 148 3.38 19.09 -32.77
N GLY A 149 3.54 18.95 -31.46
CA GLY A 149 3.54 17.67 -30.76
C GLY A 149 2.29 16.84 -31.05
N ALA A 150 1.10 17.46 -30.99
CA ALA A 150 -0.16 16.78 -31.26
C ALA A 150 -0.30 16.36 -32.73
N ALA A 151 0.22 17.13 -33.68
CA ALA A 151 0.22 16.76 -35.10
C ALA A 151 1.12 15.55 -35.36
N HIS A 152 2.32 15.52 -34.79
CA HIS A 152 3.25 14.40 -34.91
C HIS A 152 2.73 13.14 -34.21
N THR A 153 2.06 13.28 -33.06
CA THR A 153 1.38 12.14 -32.41
C THR A 153 0.28 11.56 -33.30
N ARG A 154 -0.51 12.39 -33.99
CA ARG A 154 -1.52 11.91 -34.96
C ARG A 154 -0.87 11.22 -36.17
N GLU A 155 0.22 11.77 -36.68
CA GLU A 155 0.98 11.13 -37.76
C GLU A 155 1.49 9.75 -37.31
N ALA A 156 2.10 9.65 -36.12
CA ALA A 156 2.55 8.38 -35.55
C ALA A 156 1.40 7.37 -35.40
N ILE A 157 0.21 7.81 -34.96
CA ILE A 157 -0.98 6.95 -34.86
C ILE A 157 -1.37 6.38 -36.23
N ALA A 158 -1.27 7.16 -37.30
CA ALA A 158 -1.58 6.68 -38.64
C ALA A 158 -0.60 5.58 -39.10
N TYR A 159 0.70 5.78 -38.90
CA TYR A 159 1.71 4.75 -39.16
C TYR A 159 1.50 3.50 -38.29
N LEU A 160 1.19 3.65 -37.00
CA LEU A 160 0.90 2.52 -36.11
C LEU A 160 -0.35 1.76 -36.55
N SER A 161 -1.36 2.47 -37.05
CA SER A 161 -2.59 1.84 -37.56
C SER A 161 -2.29 1.00 -38.79
N LEU A 162 -1.47 1.50 -39.74
CA LEU A 162 -0.99 0.70 -40.87
C LEU A 162 -0.19 -0.53 -40.42
N ALA A 163 0.68 -0.37 -39.41
CA ALA A 163 1.44 -1.48 -38.85
C ALA A 163 0.52 -2.55 -38.23
N ILE A 164 -0.52 -2.14 -37.52
CA ILE A 164 -1.52 -3.05 -36.92
C ILE A 164 -2.30 -3.79 -38.01
N PHE A 165 -2.75 -3.10 -39.07
CA PHE A 165 -3.41 -3.75 -40.22
C PHE A 165 -2.50 -4.79 -40.88
N ALA A 166 -1.22 -4.47 -41.07
CA ALA A 166 -0.26 -5.39 -41.69
C ALA A 166 0.09 -6.61 -40.81
N ALA A 167 0.06 -6.46 -39.48
CA ALA A 167 0.46 -7.49 -38.52
C ALA A 167 -0.59 -8.59 -38.26
N GLY A 168 -1.87 -8.34 -38.56
CA GLY A 168 -2.95 -9.27 -38.21
C GLY A 168 -3.07 -9.49 -36.69
N SER A 169 -2.98 -10.74 -36.23
CA SER A 169 -3.13 -11.11 -34.80
C SER A 169 -1.93 -10.77 -33.91
N GLN A 170 -0.78 -10.37 -34.47
CA GLN A 170 0.47 -10.14 -33.73
C GLN A 170 0.87 -8.65 -33.67
N ALA A 171 -0.06 -7.77 -33.27
CA ALA A 171 0.13 -6.32 -33.29
C ALA A 171 0.46 -5.68 -31.94
N VAL A 172 0.87 -6.46 -30.92
CA VAL A 172 0.97 -6.04 -29.51
C VAL A 172 1.77 -4.75 -29.31
N GLU A 173 3.02 -4.68 -29.77
CA GLU A 173 3.88 -3.50 -29.61
C GLU A 173 3.30 -2.25 -30.28
N SER A 174 2.66 -2.42 -31.44
CA SER A 174 2.06 -1.31 -32.18
C SER A 174 0.77 -0.83 -31.52
N LEU A 175 -0.04 -1.75 -30.96
CA LEU A 175 -1.21 -1.43 -30.17
C LEU A 175 -0.84 -0.68 -28.88
N LEU A 176 0.16 -1.15 -28.15
CA LEU A 176 0.68 -0.48 -26.95
C LEU A 176 1.11 0.96 -27.29
N THR A 177 2.00 1.10 -28.27
CA THR A 177 2.51 2.42 -28.68
C THR A 177 1.37 3.36 -29.11
N ARG A 178 0.36 2.84 -29.83
CA ARG A 178 -0.79 3.62 -30.29
C ARG A 178 -1.70 4.01 -29.12
N ALA A 179 -1.91 3.12 -28.17
CA ALA A 179 -2.66 3.40 -26.94
C ALA A 179 -2.02 4.54 -26.14
N HIS A 180 -0.69 4.53 -25.99
CA HIS A 180 0.04 5.63 -25.36
C HIS A 180 -0.16 6.95 -26.12
N CYS A 181 -0.09 6.93 -27.46
CA CYS A 181 -0.35 8.11 -28.30
C CYS A 181 -1.77 8.67 -28.10
N TYR A 182 -2.78 7.80 -28.05
CA TYR A 182 -4.16 8.22 -27.75
C TYR A 182 -4.29 8.80 -26.34
N GLY A 183 -3.59 8.22 -25.35
CA GLY A 183 -3.50 8.76 -23.99
C GLY A 183 -2.92 10.17 -23.95
N LEU A 184 -1.83 10.43 -24.69
CA LEU A 184 -1.22 11.76 -24.82
C LEU A 184 -2.17 12.79 -25.46
N LEU A 185 -3.01 12.36 -26.41
CA LEU A 185 -4.02 13.20 -27.04
C LEU A 185 -5.31 13.35 -26.19
N GLY A 186 -5.37 12.75 -25.01
CA GLY A 186 -6.56 12.78 -24.15
C GLY A 186 -7.72 11.89 -24.64
N GLN A 187 -7.52 11.07 -25.66
CA GLN A 187 -8.52 10.15 -26.19
C GLN A 187 -8.57 8.87 -25.33
N LYS A 188 -9.02 9.01 -24.09
CA LYS A 188 -8.97 7.95 -23.06
C LYS A 188 -9.70 6.66 -23.50
N LYS A 189 -10.85 6.78 -24.16
CA LYS A 189 -11.67 5.61 -24.56
C LYS A 189 -11.01 4.78 -25.67
N THR A 190 -10.40 5.42 -26.67
CA THR A 190 -9.70 4.72 -27.76
C THR A 190 -8.40 4.09 -27.26
N ALA A 191 -7.67 4.79 -26.39
CA ALA A 191 -6.51 4.23 -25.70
C ALA A 191 -6.88 2.99 -24.87
N MET A 192 -7.98 3.05 -24.12
CA MET A 192 -8.46 1.93 -23.30
C MET A 192 -8.90 0.74 -24.16
N PHE A 193 -9.45 0.96 -25.35
CA PHE A 193 -9.76 -0.10 -26.30
C PHE A 193 -8.49 -0.84 -26.77
N ASP A 194 -7.43 -0.11 -27.12
CA ASP A 194 -6.17 -0.71 -27.56
C ASP A 194 -5.49 -1.50 -26.42
N PHE A 195 -5.41 -0.94 -25.21
CA PHE A 195 -4.87 -1.68 -24.05
C PHE A 195 -5.68 -2.94 -23.72
N ASN A 196 -7.01 -2.86 -23.73
CA ASN A 196 -7.86 -4.04 -23.52
C ASN A 196 -7.70 -5.07 -24.64
N SER A 197 -7.44 -4.64 -25.87
CA SER A 197 -7.17 -5.56 -26.98
C SER A 197 -5.86 -6.31 -26.76
N VAL A 198 -4.81 -5.62 -26.27
CA VAL A 198 -3.56 -6.27 -25.86
C VAL A 198 -3.82 -7.25 -24.72
N LEU A 199 -4.53 -6.86 -23.67
CA LEU A 199 -4.81 -7.73 -22.52
C LEU A 199 -5.72 -8.93 -22.83
N ARG A 200 -6.53 -8.87 -23.89
CA ARG A 200 -7.29 -10.04 -24.39
C ARG A 200 -6.38 -11.08 -25.04
N ALA A 201 -5.33 -10.63 -25.74
CA ALA A 201 -4.36 -11.51 -26.38
C ALA A 201 -3.29 -11.99 -25.38
N GLU A 202 -2.82 -11.09 -24.52
CA GLU A 202 -1.77 -11.29 -23.53
C GLU A 202 -2.22 -10.76 -22.16
N PRO A 203 -2.97 -11.55 -21.37
CA PRO A 203 -3.49 -11.10 -20.07
C PRO A 203 -2.41 -10.71 -19.05
N LYS A 204 -1.17 -11.15 -19.27
CA LYS A 204 -0.01 -10.89 -18.40
C LYS A 204 0.92 -9.80 -18.94
N ASN A 205 0.46 -9.00 -19.91
CA ASN A 205 1.27 -7.93 -20.48
C ASN A 205 1.36 -6.73 -19.51
N VAL A 206 2.54 -6.55 -18.91
CA VAL A 206 2.79 -5.57 -17.85
C VAL A 206 2.60 -4.13 -18.33
N GLN A 207 3.07 -3.80 -19.54
CA GLN A 207 2.90 -2.45 -20.10
C GLN A 207 1.42 -2.12 -20.35
N ALA A 208 0.64 -3.09 -20.82
CA ALA A 208 -0.79 -2.91 -21.03
C ALA A 208 -1.56 -2.72 -19.70
N LEU A 209 -1.18 -3.44 -18.65
CA LEU A 209 -1.74 -3.27 -17.30
C LEU A 209 -1.44 -1.87 -16.75
N CYS A 210 -0.18 -1.43 -16.81
CA CYS A 210 0.22 -0.08 -16.37
C CYS A 210 -0.50 1.02 -17.18
N GLY A 211 -0.57 0.86 -18.50
CA GLY A 211 -1.27 1.78 -19.39
C GLY A 211 -2.77 1.86 -19.13
N ARG A 212 -3.43 0.71 -18.89
CA ARG A 212 -4.84 0.67 -18.51
C ARG A 212 -5.08 1.31 -17.15
N ALA A 213 -4.23 1.03 -16.16
CA ALA A 213 -4.33 1.63 -14.83
C ALA A 213 -4.27 3.16 -14.88
N LEU A 214 -3.35 3.73 -15.66
CA LEU A 214 -3.27 5.18 -15.86
C LEU A 214 -4.58 5.77 -16.41
N LEU A 215 -5.17 5.11 -17.40
CA LEU A 215 -6.44 5.56 -17.97
C LEU A 215 -7.59 5.39 -16.98
N SER A 216 -7.59 4.32 -16.19
CA SER A 216 -8.57 4.09 -15.12
C SER A 216 -8.51 5.18 -14.06
N LEU A 217 -7.31 5.64 -13.65
CA LEU A 217 -7.15 6.81 -12.78
C LEU A 217 -7.75 8.07 -13.42
N ALA A 218 -7.46 8.29 -14.71
CA ALA A 218 -8.00 9.43 -15.43
C ALA A 218 -9.53 9.36 -15.65
N LEU A 219 -10.16 8.22 -15.36
CA LEU A 219 -11.61 7.98 -15.38
C LEU A 219 -12.20 7.85 -13.97
N ASP A 220 -11.44 8.22 -12.92
CA ASP A 220 -11.84 8.16 -11.51
C ASP A 220 -12.12 6.73 -10.98
N ARG A 221 -11.47 5.73 -11.59
CA ARG A 221 -11.56 4.31 -11.21
C ARG A 221 -10.31 3.86 -10.47
N GLN A 222 -10.09 4.44 -9.30
CA GLN A 222 -8.85 4.21 -8.54
C GLN A 222 -8.67 2.75 -8.11
N LYS A 223 -9.75 2.04 -7.75
CA LYS A 223 -9.68 0.63 -7.35
C LYS A 223 -9.17 -0.26 -8.50
N GLU A 224 -9.78 -0.16 -9.67
CA GLU A 224 -9.37 -0.90 -10.88
C GLU A 224 -7.91 -0.59 -11.25
N ALA A 225 -7.50 0.67 -11.12
CA ALA A 225 -6.12 1.05 -11.40
C ALA A 225 -5.11 0.42 -10.43
N VAL A 226 -5.41 0.42 -9.12
CA VAL A 226 -4.54 -0.18 -8.11
C VAL A 226 -4.45 -1.70 -8.30
N ASP A 227 -5.55 -2.37 -8.60
CA ASP A 227 -5.56 -3.81 -8.85
C ASP A 227 -4.72 -4.18 -10.10
N ASP A 228 -4.83 -3.39 -11.17
CA ASP A 228 -4.00 -3.57 -12.38
C ASP A 228 -2.51 -3.35 -12.10
N ILE A 229 -2.15 -2.33 -11.32
CA ILE A 229 -0.76 -2.08 -10.94
C ILE A 229 -0.23 -3.19 -10.02
N LEU A 230 -1.03 -3.66 -9.06
CA LEU A 230 -0.62 -4.79 -8.21
C LEU A 230 -0.34 -6.05 -9.02
N LEU A 231 -1.20 -6.35 -10.00
CA LEU A 231 -0.97 -7.47 -10.91
C LEU A 231 0.30 -7.25 -11.76
N ALA A 232 0.51 -6.04 -12.28
CA ALA A 232 1.69 -5.69 -13.05
C ALA A 232 2.99 -5.87 -12.24
N LEU A 233 2.99 -5.45 -10.98
CA LEU A 233 4.11 -5.59 -10.05
C LEU A 233 4.39 -7.05 -9.67
N LYS A 234 3.34 -7.85 -9.45
CA LYS A 234 3.47 -9.29 -9.19
C LYS A 234 4.05 -10.05 -10.39
N LEU A 235 3.75 -9.60 -11.61
CA LEU A 235 4.24 -10.22 -12.85
C LEU A 235 5.69 -9.86 -13.18
N ASP A 236 6.00 -8.56 -13.25
CA ASP A 236 7.38 -8.08 -13.46
C ASP A 236 7.55 -6.63 -12.97
N ALA A 237 8.02 -6.50 -11.74
CA ALA A 237 8.34 -5.21 -11.13
C ALA A 237 9.44 -4.44 -11.90
N ARG A 238 10.36 -5.11 -12.60
CA ARG A 238 11.45 -4.44 -13.33
C ARG A 238 10.93 -3.67 -14.53
N THR A 239 9.84 -4.15 -15.14
CA THR A 239 9.12 -3.44 -16.20
C THR A 239 8.10 -2.45 -15.65
N ALA A 240 7.33 -2.84 -14.62
CA ALA A 240 6.27 -1.99 -14.08
C ALA A 240 6.79 -0.72 -13.38
N VAL A 241 7.87 -0.78 -12.59
CA VAL A 241 8.38 0.37 -11.83
C VAL A 241 8.81 1.53 -12.75
N PRO A 242 9.61 1.32 -13.83
CA PRO A 242 9.92 2.38 -14.78
C PRO A 242 8.68 2.98 -15.45
N GLU A 243 7.68 2.16 -15.80
CA GLU A 243 6.42 2.64 -16.38
C GLU A 243 5.70 3.57 -15.40
N ILE A 244 5.59 3.19 -14.12
CA ILE A 244 4.97 4.03 -13.07
C ILE A 244 5.77 5.32 -12.84
N ARG A 245 7.11 5.24 -12.79
CA ARG A 245 7.99 6.42 -12.66
C ARG A 245 7.92 7.36 -13.86
N SER A 246 7.51 6.88 -15.03
CA SER A 246 7.34 7.72 -16.22
C SER A 246 6.06 8.57 -16.19
N LEU A 247 5.12 8.24 -15.29
CA LEU A 247 3.84 8.93 -15.15
C LEU A 247 3.99 10.35 -14.57
N LYS A 248 2.93 11.16 -14.69
CA LYS A 248 2.87 12.46 -14.04
C LYS A 248 2.91 12.30 -12.51
N PRO A 249 3.49 13.27 -11.76
CA PRO A 249 3.56 13.22 -10.29
C PRO A 249 2.20 13.01 -9.61
N GLU A 250 1.13 13.62 -10.14
CA GLU A 250 -0.24 13.47 -9.65
C GLU A 250 -0.71 12.01 -9.72
N ALA A 251 -0.46 11.34 -10.84
CA ALA A 251 -0.82 9.94 -11.03
C ALA A 251 0.06 9.02 -10.17
N GLN A 252 1.35 9.33 -10.04
CA GLN A 252 2.25 8.60 -9.14
C GLN A 252 1.75 8.64 -7.70
N ALA A 253 1.38 9.82 -7.20
CA ALA A 253 0.86 9.99 -5.85
C ALA A 253 -0.43 9.17 -5.60
N LEU A 254 -1.36 9.17 -6.56
CA LEU A 254 -2.60 8.37 -6.46
C LEU A 254 -2.32 6.86 -6.45
N ILE A 255 -1.34 6.41 -7.26
CA ILE A 255 -0.92 5.00 -7.30
C ILE A 255 -0.23 4.62 -5.99
N THR A 256 0.75 5.40 -5.52
CA THR A 256 1.49 5.07 -4.29
C THR A 256 0.60 5.11 -3.06
N GLN A 257 -0.35 6.06 -2.98
CA GLN A 257 -1.37 6.09 -1.94
C GLN A 257 -2.33 4.88 -2.03
N GLY A 258 -2.78 4.55 -3.24
CA GLY A 258 -3.64 3.39 -3.48
C GLY A 258 -2.98 2.08 -3.07
N LEU A 259 -1.73 1.87 -3.50
CA LEU A 259 -0.92 0.70 -3.13
C LEU A 259 -0.71 0.62 -1.62
N SER A 260 -0.29 1.72 -0.98
CA SER A 260 -0.03 1.71 0.46
C SER A 260 -1.29 1.43 1.28
N SER A 261 -2.43 2.02 0.92
CA SER A 261 -3.71 1.74 1.59
C SER A 261 -4.15 0.29 1.41
N ARG A 262 -3.96 -0.28 0.21
CA ARG A 262 -4.28 -1.68 -0.08
C ARG A 262 -3.39 -2.65 0.69
N CYS A 263 -2.07 -2.37 0.76
CA CYS A 263 -1.15 -3.16 1.58
C CYS A 263 -1.53 -3.14 3.05
N ARG A 264 -1.82 -1.97 3.62
CA ARG A 264 -2.25 -1.84 5.03
C ARG A 264 -3.54 -2.61 5.31
N ALA A 265 -4.53 -2.52 4.42
CA ALA A 265 -5.80 -3.23 4.57
C ALA A 265 -5.63 -4.76 4.52
N LEU A 266 -4.72 -5.27 3.68
CA LEU A 266 -4.44 -6.70 3.61
C LEU A 266 -3.66 -7.18 4.85
N LEU A 267 -2.72 -6.38 5.35
CA LEU A 267 -2.00 -6.66 6.60
C LEU A 267 -2.96 -6.71 7.81
N SER A 268 -3.89 -5.76 7.92
CA SER A 268 -4.87 -5.77 9.01
C SER A 268 -5.80 -7.00 8.93
N GLN A 269 -6.25 -7.37 7.73
CA GLN A 269 -7.08 -8.57 7.53
C GLN A 269 -6.35 -9.86 7.92
N ALA A 270 -5.06 -9.98 7.58
CA ALA A 270 -4.25 -11.13 7.96
C ALA A 270 -4.06 -11.21 9.49
N SER A 271 -3.85 -10.06 10.14
CA SER A 271 -3.75 -9.96 11.60
C SER A 271 -5.05 -10.38 12.30
N ASP A 272 -6.21 -9.94 11.80
CA ASP A 272 -7.52 -10.26 12.38
C ASP A 272 -7.88 -11.75 12.21
N ALA A 273 -7.46 -12.36 11.10
CA ALA A 273 -7.72 -13.77 10.83
C ALA A 273 -6.81 -14.71 11.63
N GLY A 274 -5.72 -14.20 12.22
CA GLY A 274 -4.69 -15.01 12.89
C GLY A 274 -4.02 -16.04 11.98
N ALA A 275 -4.16 -15.88 10.66
CA ALA A 275 -3.67 -16.79 9.65
C ALA A 275 -2.45 -16.17 8.95
N PRO A 276 -1.39 -16.95 8.69
CA PRO A 276 -0.27 -16.48 7.88
C PRO A 276 -0.77 -16.07 6.49
N LEU A 277 -0.17 -15.01 5.94
CA LEU A 277 -0.44 -14.60 4.56
C LEU A 277 -0.19 -15.79 3.62
N SER A 278 -1.09 -16.00 2.65
CA SER A 278 -0.83 -16.93 1.55
C SER A 278 0.48 -16.52 0.85
N ASP A 279 1.31 -17.48 0.47
CA ASP A 279 2.58 -17.22 -0.24
C ASP A 279 2.37 -16.33 -1.47
N GLU A 280 1.24 -16.51 -2.16
CA GLU A 280 0.85 -15.72 -3.31
C GLU A 280 0.50 -14.25 -3.00
N ASP A 281 -0.09 -14.00 -1.83
CA ASP A 281 -0.46 -12.66 -1.38
C ASP A 281 0.75 -11.96 -0.77
N ALA A 282 1.59 -12.70 -0.04
CA ALA A 282 2.86 -12.22 0.49
C ALA A 282 3.78 -11.73 -0.64
N GLN A 283 3.96 -12.52 -1.70
CA GLN A 283 4.77 -12.11 -2.86
C GLN A 283 4.24 -10.84 -3.54
N GLY A 284 2.91 -10.73 -3.70
CA GLY A 284 2.29 -9.53 -4.27
C GLY A 284 2.50 -8.28 -3.40
N LEU A 285 2.37 -8.42 -2.09
CA LEU A 285 2.59 -7.34 -1.12
C LEU A 285 4.05 -6.91 -1.06
N ILE A 286 4.99 -7.87 -1.10
CA ILE A 286 6.44 -7.58 -1.12
C ILE A 286 6.77 -6.80 -2.39
N ALA A 287 6.34 -7.28 -3.56
CA ALA A 287 6.55 -6.58 -4.83
C ALA A 287 5.97 -5.16 -4.82
N ALA A 288 4.79 -4.96 -4.20
CA ALA A 288 4.20 -3.65 -4.02
C ALA A 288 5.03 -2.74 -3.10
N GLY A 289 5.50 -3.26 -1.96
CA GLY A 289 6.35 -2.51 -1.02
C GLY A 289 7.70 -2.12 -1.62
N GLU A 290 8.36 -3.05 -2.31
CA GLU A 290 9.62 -2.79 -3.02
C GLU A 290 9.43 -1.75 -4.13
N ALA A 291 8.31 -1.82 -4.85
CA ALA A 291 7.98 -0.84 -5.88
C ALA A 291 7.75 0.54 -5.29
N LEU A 292 7.08 0.68 -4.14
CA LEU A 292 6.90 1.96 -3.46
C LEU A 292 8.24 2.60 -3.09
N VAL A 293 9.15 1.82 -2.50
CA VAL A 293 10.52 2.25 -2.17
C VAL A 293 11.30 2.62 -3.44
N ALA A 294 11.13 1.86 -4.52
CA ALA A 294 11.77 2.20 -5.78
C ALA A 294 11.21 3.51 -6.35
N ILE A 295 9.89 3.68 -6.44
CA ILE A 295 9.26 4.87 -7.04
C ILE A 295 9.71 6.14 -6.31
N ASP A 296 9.68 6.14 -4.98
CA ASP A 296 10.03 7.31 -4.16
C ASP A 296 10.82 6.92 -2.90
N GLY A 297 12.10 6.60 -3.08
CA GLY A 297 12.99 6.20 -1.99
C GLY A 297 13.29 7.29 -0.95
N GLY A 298 12.80 8.52 -1.14
CA GLY A 298 12.96 9.61 -0.18
C GLY A 298 12.04 9.50 1.04
N GLN A 299 10.93 8.77 0.93
CA GLN A 299 9.95 8.68 2.01
C GLN A 299 10.24 7.52 2.96
N PRO A 300 10.50 7.78 4.26
CA PRO A 300 10.74 6.72 5.24
C PRO A 300 9.51 5.83 5.46
N GLY A 301 8.31 6.34 5.18
CA GLY A 301 7.06 5.59 5.31
C GLY A 301 6.98 4.33 4.42
N TRP A 302 7.64 4.32 3.26
CA TRP A 302 7.64 3.15 2.37
C TRP A 302 8.51 2.01 2.91
N TYR A 303 9.64 2.35 3.53
CA TYR A 303 10.51 1.36 4.18
C TYR A 303 9.83 0.74 5.41
N ILE A 304 9.10 1.55 6.16
CA ILE A 304 8.28 1.10 7.30
C ILE A 304 7.21 0.10 6.82
N LEU A 305 6.45 0.46 5.77
CA LEU A 305 5.43 -0.43 5.21
C LEU A 305 6.03 -1.74 4.65
N LEU A 306 7.15 -1.66 3.93
CA LEU A 306 7.83 -2.83 3.39
C LEU A 306 8.36 -3.73 4.51
N ALA A 307 8.90 -3.16 5.59
CA ALA A 307 9.32 -3.92 6.76
C ALA A 307 8.14 -4.63 7.44
N ASP A 308 6.98 -3.98 7.55
CA ASP A 308 5.76 -4.60 8.09
C ASP A 308 5.31 -5.79 7.23
N VAL A 309 5.33 -5.63 5.90
CA VAL A 309 5.02 -6.70 4.95
C VAL A 309 6.01 -7.87 5.05
N LEU A 310 7.31 -7.60 5.06
CA LEU A 310 8.34 -8.63 5.14
C LEU A 310 8.28 -9.38 6.48
N THR A 311 7.94 -8.67 7.57
CA THR A 311 7.74 -9.28 8.89
C THR A 311 6.53 -10.21 8.87
N ALA A 312 5.41 -9.78 8.28
CA ALA A 312 4.21 -10.60 8.15
C ALA A 312 4.42 -11.83 7.24
N ALA A 313 5.32 -11.73 6.25
CA ALA A 313 5.72 -12.84 5.38
C ALA A 313 6.79 -13.77 6.01
N GLY A 314 7.34 -13.43 7.18
CA GLY A 314 8.38 -14.22 7.86
C GLY A 314 9.82 -13.96 7.40
N SER A 315 10.05 -13.02 6.48
CA SER A 315 11.37 -12.64 5.95
C SER A 315 12.08 -11.62 6.85
N TYR A 316 12.45 -12.02 8.07
CA TYR A 316 12.96 -11.11 9.09
C TYR A 316 14.30 -10.44 8.77
N GLU A 317 15.20 -11.15 8.07
CA GLU A 317 16.51 -10.59 7.69
C GLU A 317 16.37 -9.49 6.63
N GLU A 318 15.49 -9.71 5.64
CA GLU A 318 15.19 -8.72 4.60
C GLU A 318 14.50 -7.48 5.18
N ALA A 319 13.59 -7.68 6.15
CA ALA A 319 12.94 -6.59 6.86
C ALA A 319 13.96 -5.72 7.62
N GLY A 320 14.94 -6.33 8.29
CA GLY A 320 16.03 -5.61 8.96
C GLY A 320 16.89 -4.84 7.96
N ALA A 321 17.30 -5.48 6.87
CA ALA A 321 18.06 -4.82 5.81
C ALA A 321 17.28 -3.64 5.17
N CYS A 322 15.96 -3.77 5.04
CA CYS A 322 15.08 -2.71 4.56
C CYS A 322 15.11 -1.48 5.48
N LEU A 323 14.90 -1.68 6.79
CA LEU A 323 14.90 -0.59 7.77
C LEU A 323 16.26 0.12 7.87
N GLN A 324 17.37 -0.60 7.64
CA GLN A 324 18.72 -0.02 7.56
C GLN A 324 18.89 0.94 6.38
N LYS A 325 18.26 0.62 5.24
CA LYS A 325 18.33 1.40 3.99
C LYS A 325 17.44 2.64 4.00
N ALA A 326 16.50 2.75 4.94
CA ALA A 326 15.62 3.90 5.04
C ALA A 326 16.45 5.19 5.18
N PRO A 327 16.08 6.30 4.51
CA PRO A 327 16.74 7.59 4.65
C PRO A 327 16.78 7.96 6.13
N GLN A 328 17.96 7.86 6.74
CA GLN A 328 18.11 8.12 8.16
C GLN A 328 18.08 9.64 8.34
N ALA A 329 16.94 10.19 8.76
CA ALA A 329 17.01 11.34 9.63
C ALA A 329 17.68 10.83 10.91
N THR A 330 18.97 11.10 11.10
CA THR A 330 19.64 10.76 12.35
C THR A 330 18.99 11.58 13.48
N PRO A 331 18.51 10.97 14.57
CA PRO A 331 18.43 9.53 14.89
C PRO A 331 17.18 8.81 14.32
N LEU A 332 17.31 7.50 14.04
CA LEU A 332 16.21 6.60 13.60
C LEU A 332 14.89 6.95 14.27
N SER A 333 13.82 7.14 13.47
CA SER A 333 12.50 7.44 14.00
C SER A 333 12.08 6.36 15.01
N ALA A 334 11.37 6.75 16.07
CA ALA A 334 10.90 5.81 17.08
C ALA A 334 10.09 4.66 16.45
N ALA A 335 9.32 4.97 15.39
CA ALA A 335 8.57 3.99 14.59
C ALA A 335 9.45 2.95 13.90
N ALA A 336 10.60 3.35 13.32
CA ALA A 336 11.53 2.42 12.71
C ALA A 336 12.25 1.56 13.77
N ARG A 337 12.64 2.16 14.91
CA ARG A 337 13.28 1.43 16.01
C ARG A 337 12.35 0.40 16.64
N ALA A 338 11.07 0.70 16.80
CA ALA A 338 10.10 -0.27 17.30
C ALA A 338 9.95 -1.49 16.39
N ARG A 339 9.97 -1.28 15.06
CA ARG A 339 9.95 -2.39 14.08
C ARG A 339 11.22 -3.23 14.14
N TRP A 340 12.38 -2.61 14.37
CA TRP A 340 13.59 -3.35 14.74
C TRP A 340 13.38 -4.23 15.98
N GLY A 341 12.75 -3.68 17.02
CA GLY A 341 12.41 -4.43 18.22
C GLY A 341 11.47 -5.61 17.95
N LEU A 342 10.45 -5.44 17.11
CA LEU A 342 9.57 -6.54 16.67
C LEU A 342 10.35 -7.65 15.95
N LEU A 343 11.27 -7.27 15.05
CA LEU A 343 12.11 -8.24 14.34
C LEU A 343 12.99 -9.03 15.31
N GLN A 344 13.59 -8.37 16.30
CA GLN A 344 14.37 -9.06 17.33
C GLN A 344 13.52 -10.03 18.14
N LEU A 345 12.28 -9.63 18.46
CA LEU A 345 11.34 -10.51 19.17
C LEU A 345 11.04 -11.77 18.36
N LYS A 346 10.79 -11.62 17.05
CA LYS A 346 10.56 -12.75 16.13
C LYS A 346 11.80 -13.63 15.94
N LYS A 347 13.01 -13.08 16.11
CA LYS A 347 14.28 -13.82 16.17
C LYS A 347 14.54 -14.50 17.53
N GLY A 348 13.76 -14.18 18.56
CA GLY A 348 13.86 -14.74 19.92
C GLY A 348 14.64 -13.88 20.92
N ASP A 349 15.16 -12.71 20.52
CA ASP A 349 15.85 -11.78 21.43
C ASP A 349 14.84 -10.82 22.09
N VAL A 350 14.16 -11.34 23.13
CA VAL A 350 13.14 -10.61 23.90
C VAL A 350 13.73 -9.37 24.62
N PRO A 351 14.93 -9.42 25.25
CA PRO A 351 15.51 -8.25 25.89
C PRO A 351 15.83 -7.10 24.91
N ALA A 352 16.42 -7.40 23.75
CA ALA A 352 16.67 -6.37 22.74
C ALA A 352 15.36 -5.79 22.20
N ALA A 353 14.35 -6.65 22.00
CA ALA A 353 13.02 -6.22 21.58
C ALA A 353 12.40 -5.21 22.57
N ALA A 354 12.43 -5.51 23.87
CA ALA A 354 11.90 -4.62 24.90
C ALA A 354 12.60 -3.26 24.90
N ARG A 355 13.93 -3.25 24.74
CA ARG A 355 14.75 -2.02 24.68
C ARG A 355 14.39 -1.13 23.49
N ASP A 356 14.09 -1.72 22.36
CA ASP A 356 13.82 -0.98 21.13
C ASP A 356 12.35 -0.54 21.03
N LEU A 357 11.41 -1.36 21.54
CA LEU A 357 9.97 -1.05 21.58
C LEU A 357 9.59 0.01 22.62
N GLN A 358 10.29 0.08 23.76
CA GLN A 358 9.98 1.04 24.83
C GLN A 358 10.05 2.51 24.36
N CYS A 359 10.84 2.81 23.32
CA CYS A 359 10.95 4.15 22.75
C CYS A 359 9.62 4.69 22.21
N LEU A 360 8.72 3.82 21.74
CA LEU A 360 7.39 4.23 21.28
C LEU A 360 6.36 4.34 22.40
N ALA A 361 6.58 3.68 23.53
CA ALA A 361 5.55 3.56 24.57
C ALA A 361 5.08 4.91 25.12
N GLU A 362 5.99 5.87 25.22
CA GLU A 362 5.69 7.25 25.64
C GLU A 362 5.49 8.22 24.48
N ALA A 363 6.04 7.92 23.29
CA ALA A 363 6.01 8.83 22.14
C ALA A 363 4.74 8.68 21.29
N ASP A 364 4.32 7.44 21.01
CA ASP A 364 3.14 7.13 20.21
C ASP A 364 2.56 5.77 20.63
N ALA A 365 1.68 5.82 21.63
CA ALA A 365 1.02 4.64 22.16
C ALA A 365 0.06 3.98 21.15
N GLN A 366 -0.47 4.75 20.18
CA GLN A 366 -1.38 4.21 19.17
C GLN A 366 -0.63 3.33 18.18
N GLU A 367 0.49 3.82 17.65
CA GLU A 367 1.35 3.04 16.76
C GLU A 367 1.88 1.78 17.47
N LEU A 368 2.32 1.91 18.73
CA LEU A 368 2.77 0.74 19.50
C LEU A 368 1.63 -0.27 19.70
N SER A 369 0.41 0.19 19.98
CA SER A 369 -0.74 -0.72 20.15
C SER A 369 -1.04 -1.52 18.89
N PHE A 370 -0.94 -0.91 17.71
CA PHE A 370 -1.06 -1.60 16.42
C PHE A 370 0.04 -2.66 16.26
N LEU A 371 1.29 -2.30 16.55
CA LEU A 371 2.42 -3.22 16.47
C LEU A 371 2.28 -4.42 17.43
N LEU A 372 1.75 -4.19 18.63
CA LEU A 372 1.52 -5.26 19.61
C LEU A 372 0.38 -6.20 19.18
N GLN A 373 -0.59 -5.75 18.38
CA GLN A 373 -1.65 -6.63 17.84
C GLN A 373 -1.10 -7.66 16.85
N LEU A 374 0.02 -7.38 16.19
CA LEU A 374 0.69 -8.30 15.26
C LEU A 374 1.43 -9.45 15.99
N LEU A 375 1.52 -9.40 17.32
CA LEU A 375 2.22 -10.39 18.13
C LEU A 375 1.28 -11.46 18.68
N GLU A 376 1.76 -12.70 18.67
CA GLU A 376 1.08 -13.81 19.32
C GLU A 376 0.94 -13.56 20.83
N ALA A 377 -0.03 -14.21 21.47
CA ALA A 377 -0.25 -14.05 22.91
C ALA A 377 0.99 -14.45 23.74
N SER A 378 1.72 -15.49 23.31
CA SER A 378 2.96 -15.97 23.91
C SER A 378 4.10 -14.94 23.82
N GLU A 379 4.23 -14.29 22.66
CA GLU A 379 5.23 -13.25 22.39
C GLU A 379 4.94 -11.99 23.21
N ARG A 380 3.67 -11.57 23.25
CA ARG A 380 3.22 -10.46 24.12
C ARG A 380 3.48 -10.75 25.59
N GLN A 381 3.23 -11.97 26.05
CA GLN A 381 3.51 -12.38 27.42
C GLN A 381 5.01 -12.39 27.73
N SER A 382 5.84 -12.81 26.79
CA SER A 382 7.30 -12.80 26.95
C SER A 382 7.84 -11.36 27.00
N LEU A 383 7.34 -10.51 26.10
CA LEU A 383 7.72 -9.09 26.02
C LEU A 383 7.31 -8.31 27.28
N THR A 384 6.09 -8.52 27.78
CA THR A 384 5.61 -7.91 29.03
C THR A 384 6.49 -8.31 30.22
N GLN A 385 6.81 -9.59 30.35
CA GLN A 385 7.68 -10.06 31.43
C GLN A 385 9.08 -9.46 31.34
N ALA A 386 9.67 -9.39 30.14
CA ALA A 386 10.97 -8.77 29.95
C ALA A 386 10.95 -7.26 30.29
N ALA A 387 9.95 -6.54 29.79
CA ALA A 387 9.78 -5.11 30.07
C ALA A 387 9.57 -4.84 31.57
N ALA A 388 8.74 -5.63 32.25
CA ALA A 388 8.50 -5.51 33.68
C ALA A 388 9.75 -5.80 34.52
N ARG A 389 10.55 -6.80 34.14
CA ARG A 389 11.82 -7.14 34.81
C ARG A 389 12.83 -6.01 34.69
N GLU A 390 13.03 -5.48 33.47
CA GLU A 390 13.94 -4.36 33.23
C GLU A 390 13.48 -3.07 33.95
N ALA A 391 12.18 -2.77 33.91
CA ALA A 391 11.61 -1.66 34.65
C ALA A 391 11.88 -1.78 36.17
N HIS A 392 11.66 -2.96 36.74
CA HIS A 392 11.91 -3.19 38.17
C HIS A 392 13.40 -3.07 38.53
N ALA A 393 14.29 -3.60 37.69
CA ALA A 393 15.74 -3.46 37.88
C ALA A 393 16.17 -1.99 37.84
N LEU A 394 15.64 -1.19 36.90
CA LEU A 394 15.95 0.23 36.77
C LEU A 394 15.41 1.05 37.94
N LEU A 395 14.20 0.78 38.43
CA LEU A 395 13.65 1.43 39.62
C LEU A 395 14.48 1.12 40.88
N ASN A 396 14.86 -0.14 41.09
CA ASN A 396 15.73 -0.52 42.21
C ASN A 396 17.12 0.13 42.12
N SER A 397 17.57 0.48 40.91
CA SER A 397 18.82 1.23 40.68
C SER A 397 18.66 2.76 40.79
N GLY A 398 17.46 3.27 41.08
CA GLY A 398 17.18 4.70 41.21
C GLY A 398 17.15 5.45 39.87
N GLN A 399 16.78 4.78 38.76
CA GLN A 399 16.71 5.37 37.42
C GLN A 399 15.28 5.39 36.86
N PRO A 400 14.32 6.08 37.50
CA PRO A 400 12.91 6.04 37.11
C PRO A 400 12.67 6.61 35.70
N GLY A 401 13.45 7.61 35.26
CA GLY A 401 13.31 8.19 33.91
C GLY A 401 13.57 7.19 32.78
N ARG A 402 14.49 6.23 32.99
CA ARG A 402 14.74 5.15 32.03
C ARG A 402 13.74 4.00 32.19
N ALA A 403 13.20 3.80 33.39
CA ALA A 403 12.22 2.76 33.67
C ALA A 403 10.84 3.05 33.06
N LEU A 404 10.47 4.33 32.91
CA LEU A 404 9.13 4.74 32.46
C LEU A 404 8.72 4.10 31.11
N GLY A 405 9.60 4.13 30.10
CA GLY A 405 9.30 3.53 28.80
C GLY A 405 9.03 2.03 28.89
N TYR A 406 9.80 1.30 29.70
CA TYR A 406 9.58 -0.13 29.95
C TYR A 406 8.29 -0.38 30.74
N CYS A 407 7.97 0.47 31.72
CA CYS A 407 6.71 0.38 32.47
C CYS A 407 5.50 0.54 31.53
N SER A 408 5.52 1.54 30.64
CA SER A 408 4.45 1.76 29.68
C SER A 408 4.35 0.67 28.62
N LEU A 409 5.48 0.14 28.16
CA LEU A 409 5.48 -1.03 27.27
C LEU A 409 4.81 -2.23 27.94
N ALA A 410 5.13 -2.52 29.21
CA ALA A 410 4.53 -3.61 29.96
C ALA A 410 3.01 -3.44 30.13
N VAL A 411 2.53 -2.22 30.41
CA VAL A 411 1.10 -1.91 30.52
C VAL A 411 0.37 -2.12 29.18
N LEU A 412 0.96 -1.64 28.07
CA LEU A 412 0.34 -1.72 26.76
C LEU A 412 0.32 -3.16 26.21
N ALA A 413 1.37 -3.93 26.44
CA ALA A 413 1.45 -5.32 25.96
C ALA A 413 0.67 -6.31 26.85
N GLY A 414 0.44 -5.98 28.14
CA GLY A 414 -0.07 -6.90 29.16
C GLY A 414 -1.57 -6.82 29.45
N SER A 415 -2.36 -6.20 28.58
CA SER A 415 -3.83 -6.08 28.72
C SER A 415 -4.25 -5.70 30.14
N SER A 416 -3.94 -4.46 30.56
CA SER A 416 -4.38 -3.87 31.84
C SER A 416 -4.10 -4.67 33.12
N ASP A 417 -3.14 -5.61 33.13
CA ASP A 417 -2.78 -6.31 34.38
C ASP A 417 -2.35 -5.30 35.46
N ALA A 418 -3.07 -5.35 36.60
CA ALA A 418 -2.90 -4.46 37.73
C ALA A 418 -1.46 -4.37 38.22
N ARG A 419 -0.66 -5.43 38.07
CA ARG A 419 0.76 -5.44 38.46
C ARG A 419 1.59 -4.45 37.66
N HIS A 420 1.35 -4.35 36.35
CA HIS A 420 2.09 -3.43 35.48
C HIS A 420 1.65 -1.98 35.69
N LEU A 421 0.36 -1.75 35.95
CA LEU A 421 -0.16 -0.42 36.30
C LEU A 421 0.44 0.08 37.63
N ARG A 422 0.54 -0.79 38.65
CA ARG A 422 1.22 -0.46 39.91
C ARG A 422 2.69 -0.09 39.70
N LEU A 423 3.42 -0.89 38.91
CA LEU A 423 4.83 -0.64 38.58
C LEU A 423 5.02 0.71 37.87
N ARG A 424 4.12 1.07 36.95
CA ARG A 424 4.17 2.38 36.29
C ARG A 424 3.80 3.51 37.24
N ALA A 425 2.79 3.33 38.08
CA ALA A 425 2.39 4.32 39.09
C ALA A 425 3.54 4.64 40.06
N THR A 426 4.30 3.63 40.51
CA THR A 426 5.48 3.83 41.35
C THR A 426 6.57 4.61 40.62
N CYS A 427 6.82 4.31 39.35
CA CYS A 427 7.79 5.02 38.52
C CYS A 427 7.41 6.50 38.34
N LEU A 428 6.14 6.76 37.98
CA LEU A 428 5.60 8.11 37.80
C LEU A 428 5.61 8.91 39.11
N ALA A 429 5.37 8.27 40.25
CA ALA A 429 5.47 8.91 41.56
C ALA A 429 6.89 9.38 41.88
N GLU A 430 7.92 8.59 41.54
CA GLU A 430 9.32 8.99 41.68
C GLU A 430 9.72 10.13 40.72
N LEU A 431 9.09 10.18 39.54
CA LEU A 431 9.22 11.27 38.56
C LEU A 431 8.38 12.52 38.89
N GLN A 432 7.61 12.49 39.98
CA GLN A 432 6.67 13.56 40.38
C GLN A 432 5.53 13.82 39.38
N GLU A 433 5.22 12.87 38.51
CA GLU A 433 4.08 12.93 37.58
C GLU A 433 2.81 12.38 38.26
N PHE A 434 2.41 13.03 39.36
CA PHE A 434 1.39 12.52 40.30
C PHE A 434 0.01 12.29 39.66
N GLU A 435 -0.42 13.14 38.73
CA GLU A 435 -1.71 12.98 38.03
C GLU A 435 -1.78 11.70 37.20
N ARG A 436 -0.71 11.39 36.44
CA ARG A 436 -0.65 10.16 35.65
C ARG A 436 -0.58 8.93 36.54
N ALA A 437 0.22 8.99 37.61
CA ALA A 437 0.31 7.93 38.60
C ALA A 437 -1.05 7.64 39.25
N LEU A 438 -1.78 8.69 39.62
CA LEU A 438 -3.12 8.60 40.19
C LEU A 438 -4.11 7.96 39.21
N GLY A 439 -4.03 8.33 37.93
CA GLY A 439 -4.84 7.73 36.87
C GLY A 439 -4.64 6.23 36.73
N ASP A 440 -3.41 5.73 36.89
CA ASP A 440 -3.11 4.30 36.88
C ASP A 440 -3.64 3.58 38.12
N VAL A 441 -3.45 4.15 39.32
CA VAL A 441 -3.99 3.58 40.57
C VAL A 441 -5.52 3.55 40.55
N ASP A 442 -6.16 4.61 40.03
CA ASP A 442 -7.62 4.65 39.89
C ASP A 442 -8.13 3.64 38.84
N ARG A 443 -7.32 3.22 37.86
CA ARG A 443 -7.67 2.09 36.97
C ARG A 443 -7.63 0.76 37.72
N VAL A 444 -6.56 0.53 38.49
CA VAL A 444 -6.39 -0.68 39.32
C VAL A 444 -7.56 -0.85 40.30
N LEU A 445 -7.98 0.24 40.94
CA LEU A 445 -9.09 0.22 41.90
C LEU A 445 -10.48 0.08 41.27
N ARG A 446 -10.65 0.41 39.98
CA ARG A 446 -11.93 0.26 39.27
C ARG A 446 -12.16 -1.14 38.74
N GLU A 447 -11.10 -1.87 38.40
CA GLU A 447 -11.20 -3.21 37.82
C GLU A 447 -11.46 -4.32 38.86
N ASP A 448 -11.82 -3.95 40.11
CA ASP A 448 -12.16 -4.83 41.23
C ASP A 448 -11.24 -6.07 41.32
N GLY A 449 -9.96 -5.82 41.64
CA GLY A 449 -9.13 -6.67 42.49
C GLY A 449 -9.14 -8.19 42.30
N ARG A 450 -9.42 -8.74 41.11
CA ARG A 450 -9.53 -10.21 40.92
C ARG A 450 -8.23 -10.97 41.21
N ASP A 451 -7.09 -10.27 41.24
CA ASP A 451 -5.76 -10.88 41.44
C ASP A 451 -5.01 -10.37 42.69
N GLY A 452 -5.59 -9.46 43.47
CA GLY A 452 -4.91 -8.82 44.60
C GLY A 452 -5.40 -9.30 45.96
N GLY A 453 -4.52 -9.91 46.76
CA GLY A 453 -4.84 -10.19 48.17
C GLY A 453 -5.10 -8.89 48.96
N LEU A 454 -5.84 -8.98 50.07
CA LEU A 454 -6.14 -7.89 51.01
C LEU A 454 -4.98 -6.88 51.21
N PRO A 455 -3.71 -7.29 51.41
CA PRO A 455 -2.59 -6.35 51.57
C PRO A 455 -2.36 -5.44 50.37
N THR A 456 -2.51 -5.96 49.14
CA THR A 456 -2.29 -5.17 47.92
C THR A 456 -3.38 -4.12 47.73
N GLN A 457 -4.63 -4.45 48.08
CA GLN A 457 -5.74 -3.50 47.99
C GLN A 457 -5.60 -2.35 48.99
N VAL A 458 -5.11 -2.64 50.20
CA VAL A 458 -4.78 -1.62 51.20
C VAL A 458 -3.67 -0.71 50.69
N GLU A 459 -2.61 -1.29 50.11
CA GLU A 459 -1.49 -0.52 49.57
C GLU A 459 -1.89 0.34 48.37
N ASP A 460 -2.80 -0.14 47.51
CA ASP A 460 -3.36 0.64 46.39
C ASP A 460 -4.16 1.86 46.91
N LEU A 461 -4.93 1.70 48.00
CA LEU A 461 -5.65 2.82 48.63
C LEU A 461 -4.71 3.81 49.35
N CYS A 462 -3.68 3.29 50.04
CA CYS A 462 -2.66 4.12 50.68
C CYS A 462 -1.83 4.90 49.64
N SER A 463 -1.43 4.25 48.54
CA SER A 463 -0.71 4.91 47.44
C SER A 463 -1.56 5.98 46.76
N ARG A 464 -2.85 5.72 46.52
CA ARG A 464 -3.80 6.74 46.06
C ARG A 464 -3.85 7.95 47.00
N GLY A 465 -3.96 7.71 48.31
CA GLY A 465 -3.98 8.79 49.30
C GLY A 465 -2.69 9.62 49.29
N ARG A 466 -1.52 8.97 49.18
CA ARG A 466 -0.22 9.66 49.07
C ARG A 466 -0.11 10.53 47.83
N LEU A 467 -0.51 10.00 46.67
CA LEU A 467 -0.49 10.75 45.41
C LEU A 467 -1.40 12.00 45.49
N LEU A 468 -2.56 11.88 46.13
CA LEU A 468 -3.49 12.99 46.33
C LEU A 468 -2.93 14.05 47.28
N LEU A 469 -2.20 13.65 48.32
CA LEU A 469 -1.47 14.60 49.16
C LEU A 469 -0.41 15.35 48.37
N SER A 470 0.34 14.67 47.50
CA SER A 470 1.33 15.31 46.64
C SER A 470 0.72 16.30 45.64
N LEU A 471 -0.56 16.13 45.29
CA LEU A 471 -1.34 17.07 44.48
C LEU A 471 -2.02 18.18 45.30
N GLY A 472 -1.97 18.13 46.63
CA GLY A 472 -2.63 19.08 47.53
C GLY A 472 -4.12 18.82 47.78
N ASP A 473 -4.67 17.69 47.32
CA ASP A 473 -6.08 17.31 47.53
C ASP A 473 -6.23 16.50 48.83
N GLU A 474 -6.14 17.21 49.96
CA GLU A 474 -6.23 16.59 51.29
C GLU A 474 -7.59 15.93 51.55
N ALA A 475 -8.66 16.45 50.96
CA ALA A 475 -10.01 15.91 51.14
C ALA A 475 -10.15 14.52 50.51
N ARG A 476 -9.67 14.33 49.28
CA ARG A 476 -9.67 13.00 48.66
C ARG A 476 -8.62 12.07 49.25
N ALA A 477 -7.48 12.61 49.70
CA ALA A 477 -6.43 11.84 50.35
C ALA A 477 -6.92 11.20 51.66
N THR A 478 -7.52 11.99 52.54
CA THR A 478 -8.13 11.51 53.80
C THR A 478 -9.22 10.47 53.56
N GLY A 479 -10.03 10.66 52.52
CA GLY A 479 -11.02 9.65 52.10
C GLY A 479 -10.38 8.33 51.69
N ALA A 480 -9.26 8.36 50.96
CA ALA A 480 -8.53 7.15 50.56
C ALA A 480 -7.91 6.42 51.76
N PHE A 481 -7.27 7.16 52.68
CA PHE A 481 -6.71 6.60 53.91
C PHE A 481 -7.78 6.01 54.84
N THR A 482 -8.92 6.69 54.96
CA THR A 482 -10.06 6.19 55.74
C THR A 482 -10.53 4.83 55.23
N ARG A 483 -10.71 4.70 53.90
CA ARG A 483 -11.09 3.42 53.29
C ARG A 483 -10.04 2.33 53.50
N ALA A 484 -8.75 2.68 53.46
CA ALA A 484 -7.67 1.72 53.74
C ALA A 484 -7.72 1.22 55.19
N LEU A 485 -7.92 2.13 56.14
CA LEU A 485 -8.04 1.82 57.58
C LEU A 485 -9.30 0.99 57.88
N GLU A 486 -10.43 1.29 57.23
CA GLU A 486 -11.66 0.50 57.36
C GLU A 486 -11.50 -0.93 56.82
N LEU A 487 -10.72 -1.11 55.75
CA LEU A 487 -10.49 -2.42 55.14
C LEU A 487 -9.59 -3.32 56.00
N ALA A 488 -8.43 -2.80 56.42
CA ALA A 488 -7.50 -3.53 57.29
C ALA A 488 -6.60 -2.55 58.09
N PRO A 489 -6.98 -2.23 59.35
CA PRO A 489 -6.31 -1.19 60.14
C PRO A 489 -4.80 -1.42 60.32
N ALA A 490 -4.37 -2.64 60.64
CA ALA A 490 -2.97 -2.94 60.92
C ALA A 490 -2.06 -2.80 59.68
N LEU A 491 -2.55 -3.20 58.51
CA LEU A 491 -1.81 -3.09 57.24
C LEU A 491 -1.77 -1.65 56.74
N ALA A 492 -2.88 -0.92 56.90
CA ALA A 492 -2.93 0.49 56.56
C ALA A 492 -1.99 1.31 57.46
N GLN A 493 -1.98 1.03 58.77
CA GLN A 493 -1.06 1.66 59.71
C GLN A 493 0.40 1.43 59.33
N SER A 494 0.81 0.18 59.03
CA SER A 494 2.19 -0.09 58.64
C SER A 494 2.61 0.69 57.39
N SER A 495 1.75 0.74 56.37
CA SER A 495 2.01 1.51 55.14
C SER A 495 2.10 3.02 55.41
N LEU A 496 1.15 3.57 56.17
CA LEU A 496 1.08 5.00 56.49
C LEU A 496 2.24 5.47 57.39
N TRP A 497 2.73 4.60 58.28
CA TRP A 497 3.89 4.88 59.12
C TRP A 497 5.19 4.92 58.31
N GLU A 498 5.33 4.07 57.30
CA GLU A 498 6.48 4.12 56.39
C GLU A 498 6.42 5.36 55.50
N ARG A 499 5.28 5.61 54.84
CA ARG A 499 5.05 6.76 53.95
C ARG A 499 3.57 7.17 54.01
N PRO A 500 3.22 8.44 54.28
CA PRO A 500 4.09 9.61 54.41
C PRO A 500 4.71 9.79 55.81
N GLY A 501 4.35 8.95 56.78
CA GLY A 501 4.80 9.04 58.17
C GLY A 501 3.63 9.24 59.14
N ARG A 502 3.82 8.83 60.40
CA ARG A 502 2.81 8.91 61.46
C ARG A 502 2.27 10.33 61.69
N ASP A 503 3.17 11.29 61.90
CA ASP A 503 2.82 12.68 62.20
C ASP A 503 2.20 13.42 60.99
N PRO A 504 2.78 13.37 59.76
CA PRO A 504 2.15 13.97 58.58
C PRO A 504 0.75 13.43 58.31
N THR A 505 0.54 12.11 58.45
CA THR A 505 -0.78 11.50 58.25
C THR A 505 -1.79 11.98 59.30
N ALA A 506 -1.38 12.05 60.57
CA ALA A 506 -2.24 12.53 61.65
C ALA A 506 -2.60 14.02 61.50
N GLN A 507 -1.67 14.85 61.01
CA GLN A 507 -1.91 16.26 60.72
C GLN A 507 -2.92 16.47 59.59
N VAL A 508 -2.82 15.68 58.52
CA VAL A 508 -3.79 15.69 57.41
C VAL A 508 -5.20 15.36 57.91
N PHE A 509 -5.35 14.34 58.77
CA PHE A 509 -6.64 14.03 59.41
C PHE A 509 -7.14 15.14 60.33
N LEU A 510 -6.24 15.81 61.06
CA LEU A 510 -6.58 16.92 61.95
C LEU A 510 -7.11 18.11 61.15
N HIS A 511 -6.40 18.52 60.10
CA HIS A 511 -6.78 19.65 59.26
C HIS A 511 -8.12 19.37 58.55
N ARG A 512 -8.30 18.16 57.99
CA ARG A 512 -9.59 17.79 57.40
C ARG A 512 -10.72 17.75 58.42
N GLY A 513 -10.46 17.24 59.62
CA GLY A 513 -11.46 17.20 60.68
C GLY A 513 -11.84 18.60 61.20
N GLN A 514 -10.90 19.56 61.21
CA GLN A 514 -11.18 20.97 61.53
C GLN A 514 -12.03 21.64 60.45
N THR A 515 -11.68 21.47 59.16
CA THR A 515 -12.47 22.02 58.05
C THR A 515 -13.89 21.44 58.02
N LEU A 516 -14.05 20.14 58.24
CA LEU A 516 -15.38 19.51 58.34
C LEU A 516 -16.20 20.00 59.53
N LEU A 517 -15.54 20.36 60.64
CA LEU A 517 -16.21 20.95 61.81
C LEU A 517 -16.72 22.37 61.49
N GLU A 518 -15.93 23.17 60.78
CA GLU A 518 -16.33 24.50 60.29
C GLU A 518 -17.49 24.41 59.29
N GLU A 519 -17.49 23.39 58.44
CA GLU A 519 -18.60 23.04 57.52
C GLU A 519 -19.84 22.46 58.25
N GLN A 520 -19.83 22.32 59.58
CA GLN A 520 -20.90 21.71 60.40
C GLN A 520 -21.20 20.24 60.09
N ARG A 521 -20.27 19.51 59.47
CA ARG A 521 -20.39 18.08 59.15
C ARG A 521 -19.84 17.21 60.27
N TYR A 522 -20.53 17.23 61.42
CA TYR A 522 -20.03 16.64 62.67
C TYR A 522 -19.72 15.14 62.59
N ALA A 523 -20.52 14.35 61.86
CA ALA A 523 -20.29 12.90 61.74
C ALA A 523 -18.98 12.58 61.02
N GLU A 524 -18.68 13.30 59.94
CA GLU A 524 -17.44 13.10 59.16
C GLU A 524 -16.23 13.68 59.87
N ALA A 525 -16.39 14.79 60.60
CA ALA A 525 -15.34 15.33 61.46
C ALA A 525 -14.97 14.34 62.59
N TRP A 526 -15.95 13.62 63.13
CA TRP A 526 -15.73 12.57 64.12
C TRP A 526 -14.96 11.39 63.53
N THR A 527 -15.38 10.86 62.38
CA THR A 527 -14.68 9.72 61.74
C THR A 527 -13.26 10.08 61.33
N ALA A 528 -13.02 11.29 60.80
CA ALA A 528 -11.67 11.77 60.50
C ALA A 528 -10.79 11.82 61.76
N ALA A 529 -11.33 12.27 62.89
CA ALA A 529 -10.61 12.30 64.16
C ALA A 529 -10.33 10.88 64.71
N GLU A 530 -11.26 9.93 64.54
CA GLU A 530 -11.07 8.54 64.93
C GLU A 530 -10.01 7.84 64.09
N ASN A 531 -10.08 7.98 62.76
CA ASN A 531 -9.10 7.41 61.85
C ASN A 531 -7.70 8.02 62.05
N GLY A 532 -7.62 9.33 62.31
CA GLY A 532 -6.36 9.96 62.70
C GLY A 532 -5.77 9.37 64.00
N LEU A 533 -6.62 9.09 65.00
CA LEU A 533 -6.17 8.47 66.26
C LEU A 533 -5.82 6.98 66.10
N LEU A 534 -6.36 6.29 65.10
CA LEU A 534 -5.90 4.94 64.74
C LEU A 534 -4.47 4.98 64.20
N VAL A 535 -4.06 6.05 63.50
CA VAL A 535 -2.68 6.20 62.99
C VAL A 535 -1.73 6.70 64.08
N ASP A 536 -2.17 7.68 64.88
CA ASP A 536 -1.42 8.24 66.01
C ASP A 536 -2.31 8.36 67.27
N PRO A 537 -2.27 7.37 68.17
CA PRO A 537 -3.05 7.39 69.41
C PRO A 537 -2.67 8.52 70.38
N GLU A 538 -1.47 9.10 70.27
CA GLU A 538 -0.95 10.11 71.20
C GLU A 538 -1.10 11.55 70.67
N HIS A 539 -1.65 11.74 69.48
CA HIS A 539 -1.77 13.06 68.86
C HIS A 539 -2.74 13.98 69.62
N SER A 540 -2.19 14.92 70.40
CA SER A 540 -2.96 15.81 71.28
C SER A 540 -3.99 16.68 70.54
N GLY A 541 -3.73 17.05 69.29
CA GLY A 541 -4.64 17.83 68.46
C GLY A 541 -5.90 17.04 68.08
N LEU A 542 -5.76 15.75 67.77
CA LEU A 542 -6.87 14.89 67.36
C LEU A 542 -7.76 14.53 68.56
N LYS A 543 -7.15 14.28 69.74
CA LYS A 543 -7.89 14.11 71.01
C LYS A 543 -8.74 15.35 71.33
N ARG A 544 -8.19 16.55 71.14
CA ARG A 544 -8.91 17.83 71.32
C ARG A 544 -10.04 18.01 70.31
N LEU A 545 -9.79 17.74 69.03
CA LEU A 545 -10.79 17.82 67.98
C LEU A 545 -11.97 16.88 68.26
N LYS A 546 -11.70 15.60 68.59
CA LYS A 546 -12.73 14.61 68.94
C LYS A 546 -13.61 15.07 70.10
N ALA A 547 -13.01 15.63 71.15
CA ALA A 547 -13.75 16.17 72.29
C ALA A 547 -14.62 17.40 71.93
N ARG A 548 -14.12 18.26 71.02
CA ARG A 548 -14.84 19.46 70.55
C ARG A 548 -16.05 19.10 69.68
N VAL A 549 -15.87 18.19 68.70
CA VAL A 549 -16.96 17.68 67.85
C VAL A 549 -18.09 17.11 68.69
N ARG A 550 -17.78 16.33 69.75
CA ARG A 550 -18.79 15.77 70.66
C ARG A 550 -19.61 16.84 71.39
N ARG A 551 -18.97 17.92 71.83
CA ARG A 551 -19.64 19.02 72.53
C ARG A 551 -20.55 19.80 71.59
N GLU A 552 -20.06 20.17 70.42
CA GLU A 552 -20.82 20.98 69.45
C GLU A 552 -21.99 20.19 68.83
N ALA A 553 -21.81 18.90 68.53
CA ALA A 553 -22.90 18.03 68.09
C ALA A 553 -24.02 17.91 69.14
N SER A 554 -23.67 17.86 70.43
CA SER A 554 -24.64 17.80 71.53
C SER A 554 -25.38 19.12 71.78
N LEU A 555 -24.80 20.25 71.34
CA LEU A 555 -25.38 21.60 71.48
C LEU A 555 -26.31 21.92 70.30
N GLY A 556 -25.95 21.48 69.08
CA GLY A 556 -26.80 21.62 67.88
C GLY A 556 -28.14 20.88 67.99
N CYS A 557 -28.16 19.67 68.59
CA CYS A 557 -29.40 18.94 68.83
C CYS A 557 -30.33 19.55 69.90
N ARG A 558 -29.91 20.62 70.60
CA ARG A 558 -30.74 21.32 71.60
C ARG A 558 -31.37 22.62 71.07
N LEU A 559 -31.10 23.00 69.81
CA LEU A 559 -31.54 24.26 69.19
C LEU A 559 -32.49 24.07 67.99
N HIS A 560 -32.99 22.84 67.76
CA HIS A 560 -34.16 22.55 66.94
C HIS A 560 -35.34 22.23 67.85
#